data_AF-A0A7X1N9I7-F1
#
_entry.id   AF-A0A7X1N9I7-F1
#
_cell.length_a   1.000
_cell.length_b   1.000
_cell.length_c   1.000
_cell.angle_alpha   90.00
_cell.angle_beta   90.00
_cell.angle_gamma   90.00
#
_symmetry.space_group_name_H-M   'P 1'
#
loop_
_entity.id
_entity.type
_entity.pdbx_description
1 polymer ?
#
loop_
_entity_poly.entity_id
_entity_poly.type
_entity_poly.pdbx_seq_one_letter_code
_entity_poly.pdbx_strand_id
1 'polypeptide(L)' 'MTETSRSECWDRFRVSVRAARSGSNREAKELIEAVRQKHGDVAAEIQRRELRNYVDSEKPA' A
#
# COMPACT_ATOMS: atom_id res chain seq x y z
N MET A 1 -12.42 -18.21 6.77
CA MET A 1 -11.54 -17.79 5.67
C MET A 1 -11.85 -16.33 5.41
N THR A 2 -10.98 -15.41 5.79
CA THR A 2 -11.23 -13.97 5.77
C THR A 2 -11.08 -13.43 4.36
N GLU A 3 -12.20 -13.37 3.63
CA GLU A 3 -12.30 -12.61 2.38
C GLU A 3 -12.16 -11.13 2.73
N THR A 4 -10.92 -10.61 2.68
CA THR A 4 -10.68 -9.18 2.80
C THR A 4 -11.37 -8.55 1.61
N SER A 5 -12.51 -7.89 1.85
CA SER A 5 -13.29 -7.28 0.77
C SER A 5 -12.38 -6.28 0.04
N ARG A 6 -12.52 -6.19 -1.28
CA ARG A 6 -11.72 -5.25 -2.12
C ARG A 6 -11.66 -3.84 -1.52
N SER A 7 -12.75 -3.41 -0.89
CA SER A 7 -12.87 -2.14 -0.16
C SER A 7 -11.90 -2.00 1.02
N GLU A 8 -11.70 -3.05 1.84
CA GLU A 8 -10.77 -3.01 2.98
C GLU A 8 -9.31 -2.97 2.52
N CYS A 9 -9.00 -3.70 1.44
CA CYS A 9 -7.67 -3.66 0.84
C CYS A 9 -7.36 -2.27 0.27
N TRP A 10 -8.36 -1.67 -0.38
CA TRP A 10 -8.28 -0.31 -0.89
C TRP A 10 -8.12 0.72 0.23
N ASP A 11 -8.86 0.58 1.33
CA ASP A 11 -8.77 1.50 2.47
C ASP A 11 -7.37 1.50 3.09
N ARG A 12 -6.81 0.30 3.34
CA ARG A 12 -5.43 0.16 3.82
C ARG A 12 -4.42 0.80 2.86
N PHE A 13 -4.58 0.61 1.56
CA PHE A 13 -3.74 1.25 0.56
C PHE A 13 -3.80 2.79 0.65
N ARG A 14 -5.01 3.38 0.75
CA ARG A 14 -5.17 4.83 0.90
C ARG A 14 -4.53 5.36 2.17
N VAL A 15 -4.67 4.65 3.29
CA VAL A 15 -4.03 5.03 4.56
C VAL A 15 -2.51 5.08 4.38
N SER A 16 -1.92 4.04 3.77
CA SER A 16 -0.48 4.00 3.49
C SER A 16 -0.01 5.12 2.55
N VAL A 17 -0.80 5.50 1.53
CA VAL A 17 -0.48 6.64 0.65
C VAL A 17 -0.52 7.97 1.43
N ARG A 18 -1.55 8.20 2.24
CA ARG A 18 -1.67 9.44 3.04
C ARG A 18 -0.55 9.55 4.06
N ALA A 19 -0.24 8.46 4.76
CA ALA A 19 0.86 8.39 5.70
C ALA A 19 2.19 8.77 5.03
N ALA A 20 2.48 8.16 3.87
CA ALA A 20 3.70 8.42 3.12
C ALA A 20 3.79 9.87 2.64
N ARG A 21 2.69 10.49 2.20
CA ARG A 21 2.63 11.93 1.87
C ARG A 21 2.90 12.84 3.07
N SER A 22 2.44 12.44 4.25
CA SER A 22 2.71 13.13 5.50
C SER A 22 4.12 12.87 6.07
N GLY A 23 4.97 12.14 5.34
CA GLY A 23 6.34 11.79 5.76
C GLY A 23 6.43 10.56 6.67
N SER A 24 5.31 9.91 7.01
CA SER A 24 5.30 8.64 7.74
C SER A 24 5.39 7.47 6.76
N ASN A 25 6.55 6.83 6.72
CA ASN A 25 6.75 5.64 5.89
C ASN A 25 6.36 4.33 6.59
N ARG A 26 5.84 4.38 7.83
CA ARG A 26 5.56 3.18 8.62
C ARG A 26 4.44 2.35 8.00
N GLU A 27 3.27 2.96 7.75
CA GLU A 27 2.12 2.26 7.17
C GLU A 27 2.39 1.76 5.74
N ALA A 28 3.26 2.45 4.99
CA ALA A 28 3.70 2.01 3.68
C ALA A 28 4.58 0.75 3.76
N LYS A 29 5.49 0.68 4.74
CA LYS A 29 6.34 -0.50 4.96
C LYS A 29 5.50 -1.71 5.40
N GLU A 30 4.60 -1.51 6.37
CA GLU A 30 3.73 -2.58 6.87
C GLU A 30 2.85 -3.16 5.75
N LEU A 31 2.31 -2.32 4.86
CA LEU A 31 1.57 -2.77 3.68
C LEU A 31 2.44 -3.62 2.74
N ILE A 32 3.65 -3.15 2.40
CA ILE A 32 4.56 -3.85 1.48
C ILE A 32 4.98 -5.20 2.08
N GLU A 33 5.28 -5.25 3.37
CA GLU A 33 5.62 -6.50 4.07
C GLU A 33 4.45 -7.48 4.10
N ALA A 34 3.22 -7.01 4.34
CA ALA A 34 2.03 -7.85 4.28
C ALA A 34 1.82 -8.45 2.88
N VAL A 35 2.00 -7.64 1.82
CA VAL A 35 1.93 -8.12 0.43
C VAL A 35 3.05 -9.11 0.15
N ARG A 36 4.27 -8.87 0.62
CA ARG A 36 5.39 -9.80 0.48
C ARG A 36 5.10 -11.15 1.11
N GLN A 37 4.59 -11.18 2.34
CA GLN A 37 4.27 -12.42 3.04
C GLN A 37 3.17 -13.23 2.35
N LYS A 38 2.19 -12.54 1.75
CA LYS A 38 1.01 -13.19 1.16
C LYS A 38 1.17 -13.57 -0.32
N HIS A 39 1.93 -12.77 -1.07
CA HIS A 39 2.01 -12.85 -2.54
C HIS A 39 3.44 -12.92 -3.08
N GLY A 40 4.45 -12.85 -2.22
CA GLY A 40 5.87 -12.92 -2.59
C GLY A 40 6.49 -11.58 -2.98
N ASP A 41 7.81 -11.60 -3.21
CA ASP A 41 8.61 -10.39 -3.44
C ASP A 41 8.20 -9.61 -4.68
N VAL A 42 7.87 -10.30 -5.78
CA VAL A 42 7.45 -9.64 -7.04
C VAL A 42 6.20 -8.78 -6.83
N ALA A 43 5.20 -9.32 -6.12
CA ALA A 43 3.98 -8.58 -5.81
C ALA A 43 4.27 -7.39 -4.88
N ALA A 44 5.18 -7.56 -3.92
CA ALA A 44 5.60 -6.49 -3.01
C ALA A 44 6.31 -5.35 -3.75
N GLU A 45 7.16 -5.67 -4.74
CA GLU A 45 7.82 -4.67 -5.58
C GLU A 45 6.82 -3.88 -6.44
N ILE A 46 5.83 -4.57 -7.03
CA ILE A 46 4.74 -3.91 -7.77
C ILE A 46 3.97 -2.98 -6.83
N GLN A 47 3.57 -3.47 -5.66
CA GLN A 47 2.84 -2.67 -4.66
C GLN A 47 3.63 -1.43 -4.23
N ARG A 48 4.95 -1.56 -4.05
CA ARG A 48 5.85 -0.44 -3.72
C ARG A 48 5.88 0.61 -4.83
N ARG A 49 5.98 0.19 -6.09
CA ARG A 49 5.98 1.09 -7.25
C ARG A 49 4.66 1.85 -7.35
N GLU A 50 3.54 1.14 -7.20
CA GLU A 50 2.21 1.75 -7.21
C GLU A 50 2.04 2.75 -6.06
N LEU A 51 2.46 2.39 -4.84
CA LEU A 51 2.40 3.31 -3.70
C LEU A 51 3.20 4.58 -3.98
N ARG A 52 4.43 4.46 -4.50
CA ARG A 52 5.25 5.62 -4.88
C ARG A 52 4.57 6.47 -5.95
N ASN A 53 4.04 5.84 -7.00
CA ASN A 53 3.32 6.54 -8.07
C ASN A 53 2.15 7.37 -7.52
N TYR A 54 1.38 6.83 -6.57
CA TYR A 54 0.29 7.56 -5.92
C TYR A 54 0.80 8.67 -5.00
N VAL A 55 1.86 8.44 -4.23
CA VAL A 55 2.46 9.45 -3.34
C VAL A 55 2.96 10.64 -4.15
N ASP A 56 3.69 10.40 -5.23
CA ASP A 56 4.25 11.42 -6.14
C ASP A 56 3.21 12.08 -7.05
N SER A 57 2.08 11.43 -7.31
CA SER A 57 0.99 12.02 -8.09
C SER A 57 0.19 13.01 -7.24
N GLU A 58 -0.23 14.15 -7.79
CA GLU A 58 -1.23 15.05 -7.17
C GLU A 58 -2.65 14.45 -7.13
N LYS A 59 -2.81 13.19 -7.53
CA LYS A 59 -4.10 12.49 -7.57
C LYS A 59 -4.66 12.29 -6.17
N PRO A 60 -5.98 12.44 -5.95
CA PRO A 60 -6.60 12.05 -4.70
C PRO A 60 -6.45 10.53 -4.50
N ALA A 61 -6.09 10.13 -3.27
CA ALA A 61 -6.00 8.73 -2.84
C ALA A 61 -7.37 8.21 -2.39
#